data_AF-A0A819QTV0-F1
#
_entry.id   AF-A0A819QTV0-F1
#
_cell.length_a   1.000
_cell.length_b   1.000
_cell.length_c   1.000
_cell.angle_alpha   90.00
_cell.angle_beta   90.00
_cell.angle_gamma   90.00
#
_symmetry.space_group_name_H-M   'P 1'
#
loop_
_entity.id
_entity.type
_entity.pdbx_description
1 polymer ?
#
loop_
_entity_poly.entity_id
_entity_poly.type
_entity_poly.pdbx_seq_one_letter_code
_entity_poly.pdbx_strand_id
1 'polypeptide(L)'
;MASLTSTPPPISSNAIGDDKNSGKLIIKAQLGDDIRKMMIHNEDLTLNELVLMMERVFSGKISNSDELTIKYLDDDGDKITLLNDSDLTVALHFHKLLRLFVFVNGNDLTNTNTTDNANKEGDLVDAKTFRNELQQIRNSVQTILDRLQLSTNEVQQQPTSKTETPATPPVASGATRFYVDVSYDVFKALFYAAYRSWKLRCCRTLNSFYNSLYPGHPLRGIACCGIVAGLYFKGHDPSYQAIDWLESNLFRRYLEPRNGKVLACLVVGSGVYVVLIQLRQYILKKLFSYHGWMYQEHGKDAGIMPKIWSGLVKLCVGRNPSLFSCQNFLPSLPVPSLDETLQRYLRSVRPLYDDAEYQRMEKLAEEFKQTIGKRLQRYLWLKWFISTNYVSDWWEKFIYLRGRSAIMVNSNFYGLDAIYIRPTTIQTARAANLTCAAFRYRTELDHENIKPLMVQKLVPLCTSQYERQFNTIRIPGKETDKIVHYANSHHIAVYHKGRWYKVFMFYKDHLLEPCELQLQLDEIIRDPTQPAYGEEHLAALTAGERTLWAEARDTYFRSGGNRYSLEAIEKAAFVLVLDEEEFEIGT
;
A
#
# COMPACT_ATOMS: atom_id res chain seq x y z
N MET A 1 -75.39 -18.73 4.17
CA MET A 1 -75.09 -17.99 2.92
C MET A 1 -73.57 -18.09 2.74
N ALA A 2 -72.98 -19.04 2.01
CA ALA A 2 -73.06 -19.29 0.56
C ALA A 2 -72.80 -17.97 -0.22
N SER A 3 -71.90 -17.82 -1.18
CA SER A 3 -71.01 -18.68 -1.99
C SER A 3 -70.18 -17.68 -2.84
N LEU A 4 -68.91 -17.88 -3.23
CA LEU A 4 -68.44 -18.43 -4.53
C LEU A 4 -66.93 -18.06 -4.62
N THR A 5 -65.94 -18.96 -4.57
CA THR A 5 -65.38 -19.82 -5.64
C THR A 5 -64.90 -19.11 -6.92
N SER A 6 -63.59 -19.08 -7.17
CA SER A 6 -62.94 -19.80 -8.28
C SER A 6 -61.45 -19.43 -8.44
N THR A 7 -60.58 -20.39 -8.12
CA THR A 7 -59.21 -20.49 -8.63
C THR A 7 -59.21 -21.34 -9.90
N PRO A 8 -58.42 -21.03 -10.94
CA PRO A 8 -58.24 -21.93 -12.07
C PRO A 8 -57.12 -22.96 -11.80
N PRO A 9 -57.16 -24.14 -12.44
CA PRO A 9 -56.27 -25.28 -12.18
C PRO A 9 -54.93 -25.17 -12.93
N PRO A 10 -53.91 -25.97 -12.58
CA PRO A 10 -52.67 -26.07 -13.35
C PRO A 10 -52.91 -26.95 -14.58
N ILE A 11 -52.50 -26.46 -15.76
CA ILE A 11 -52.44 -27.25 -16.99
C ILE A 11 -51.05 -27.88 -17.04
N SER A 12 -50.99 -29.21 -16.94
CA SER A 12 -49.81 -29.99 -17.27
C SER A 12 -49.84 -30.45 -18.73
N SER A 13 -48.64 -30.47 -19.32
CA SER A 13 -48.17 -31.27 -20.46
C SER A 13 -48.74 -30.97 -21.85
N ASN A 14 -47.89 -30.38 -22.70
CA ASN A 14 -47.39 -31.11 -23.87
C ASN A 14 -45.91 -30.80 -24.12
N ALA A 15 -45.15 -31.88 -24.23
CA ALA A 15 -43.72 -31.93 -24.39
C ALA A 15 -43.29 -31.52 -25.81
N ILE A 16 -42.25 -30.68 -25.89
CA ILE A 16 -41.37 -30.59 -27.06
C ILE A 16 -39.94 -30.41 -26.52
N GLY A 17 -39.13 -31.46 -26.69
CA GLY A 17 -37.67 -31.37 -26.77
C GLY A 17 -36.89 -31.24 -25.46
N ASP A 18 -36.45 -32.38 -24.94
CA ASP A 18 -35.21 -32.50 -24.15
C ASP A 18 -34.05 -31.75 -24.86
N ASP A 19 -33.64 -30.57 -24.38
CA ASP A 19 -32.37 -29.96 -24.80
C ASP A 19 -31.28 -30.28 -23.78
N LYS A 20 -30.73 -31.50 -23.88
CA LYS A 20 -29.62 -32.00 -23.04
C LYS A 20 -28.25 -31.33 -23.32
N ASN A 21 -28.24 -30.13 -23.90
CA ASN A 21 -27.02 -29.43 -24.32
C ASN A 21 -26.91 -27.96 -23.85
N SER A 22 -27.75 -27.49 -22.95
CA SER A 22 -27.58 -26.16 -22.33
C SER A 22 -26.33 -26.14 -21.42
N GLY A 23 -25.21 -25.62 -21.94
CA GLY A 23 -23.95 -25.42 -21.19
C GLY A 23 -22.68 -26.02 -21.82
N LYS A 24 -22.73 -26.57 -23.04
CA LYS A 24 -21.53 -27.17 -23.68
C LYS A 24 -20.96 -26.26 -24.78
N LEU A 25 -19.77 -25.70 -24.55
CA LEU A 25 -19.01 -24.98 -25.57
C LEU A 25 -18.30 -25.98 -26.49
N ILE A 26 -18.40 -25.79 -27.81
CA ILE A 26 -17.71 -26.61 -28.79
C ILE A 26 -16.68 -25.76 -29.51
N ILE A 27 -15.42 -26.19 -29.51
CA ILE A 27 -14.34 -25.51 -30.26
C ILE A 27 -13.94 -26.40 -31.44
N LYS A 28 -13.90 -25.81 -32.63
CA LYS A 28 -13.32 -26.41 -33.85
C LYS A 28 -12.09 -25.60 -34.25
N ALA A 29 -10.90 -26.11 -33.96
CA ALA A 29 -9.63 -25.45 -34.23
C ALA A 29 -8.96 -26.03 -35.48
N GLN A 30 -8.37 -25.16 -36.29
CA GLN A 30 -7.63 -25.50 -37.51
C GLN A 30 -6.21 -24.95 -37.45
N LEU A 31 -5.22 -25.80 -37.77
CA LEU A 31 -3.81 -25.44 -37.96
C LEU A 31 -3.33 -26.05 -39.28
N GLY A 32 -3.19 -25.23 -40.33
CA GLY A 32 -2.96 -25.69 -41.70
C GLY A 32 -4.12 -26.57 -42.19
N ASP A 33 -3.81 -27.79 -42.63
CA ASP A 33 -4.80 -28.78 -43.08
C ASP A 33 -5.38 -29.65 -41.94
N ASP A 34 -4.89 -29.50 -40.70
CA ASP A 34 -5.33 -30.31 -39.55
C ASP A 34 -6.45 -29.59 -38.77
N ILE A 35 -7.60 -30.25 -38.64
CA ILE A 35 -8.79 -29.74 -37.98
C ILE A 35 -9.16 -30.64 -36.81
N ARG A 36 -9.26 -30.05 -35.61
CA ARG A 36 -9.61 -30.75 -34.37
C ARG A 36 -10.83 -30.14 -33.72
N LYS A 37 -11.74 -30.99 -33.24
CA LYS A 37 -12.98 -30.58 -32.55
C LYS A 37 -12.96 -31.08 -31.12
N MET A 38 -13.24 -30.20 -30.16
CA MET A 38 -13.27 -30.51 -28.73
C MET A 38 -14.50 -29.91 -28.06
N MET A 39 -14.97 -30.57 -27.00
CA MET A 39 -16.05 -30.08 -26.15
C MET A 39 -15.45 -29.62 -24.83
N ILE A 40 -15.86 -28.45 -24.37
CA ILE A 40 -15.40 -27.83 -23.13
C ILE A 40 -16.61 -27.62 -22.21
N HIS A 41 -16.45 -28.00 -20.95
CA HIS A 41 -17.46 -27.88 -19.90
C HIS A 41 -17.26 -26.65 -19.00
N ASN A 42 -16.18 -25.90 -19.21
CA ASN A 42 -15.89 -24.68 -18.46
C ASN A 42 -16.55 -23.47 -19.14
N GLU A 43 -17.41 -22.75 -18.41
CA GLU A 43 -18.10 -21.55 -18.91
C GLU A 43 -17.20 -20.30 -18.86
N ASP A 44 -16.14 -20.32 -18.03
CA ASP A 44 -15.19 -19.22 -17.85
C ASP A 44 -13.82 -19.56 -18.48
N LEU A 45 -13.76 -19.58 -19.81
CA LEU A 45 -12.51 -19.85 -20.55
C LEU A 45 -11.70 -18.57 -20.78
N THR A 46 -10.45 -18.54 -20.32
CA THR A 46 -9.52 -17.42 -20.59
C THR A 46 -8.71 -17.64 -21.88
N LEU A 47 -8.17 -16.57 -22.49
CA LEU A 47 -7.34 -16.64 -23.69
C LEU A 47 -6.05 -17.42 -23.44
N ASN A 48 -5.43 -17.23 -22.26
CA ASN A 48 -4.23 -18.00 -21.89
C ASN A 48 -4.52 -19.50 -21.78
N GLU A 49 -5.66 -19.87 -21.19
CA GLU A 49 -6.09 -21.27 -21.15
C GLU A 49 -6.37 -21.80 -22.56
N LEU A 50 -7.00 -21.01 -23.43
CA LEU A 50 -7.25 -21.38 -24.81
C LEU A 50 -5.95 -21.59 -25.59
N VAL A 51 -4.93 -20.75 -25.40
CA VAL A 51 -3.60 -20.90 -26.01
C VAL A 51 -2.93 -22.19 -25.52
N LEU A 52 -2.88 -22.43 -24.22
CA LEU A 52 -2.36 -23.67 -23.64
C LEU A 52 -3.12 -24.92 -24.13
N MET A 53 -4.43 -24.78 -24.34
CA MET A 53 -5.24 -25.83 -24.95
C MET A 53 -4.83 -26.08 -26.40
N MET A 54 -4.59 -25.04 -27.20
CA MET A 54 -4.12 -25.21 -28.59
C MET A 54 -2.71 -25.83 -28.65
N GLU A 55 -1.79 -25.43 -27.77
CA GLU A 55 -0.46 -26.04 -27.64
C GLU A 55 -0.54 -27.54 -27.32
N ARG A 56 -1.43 -27.93 -26.42
CA ARG A 56 -1.65 -29.35 -26.08
C ARG A 56 -2.34 -30.11 -27.22
N VAL A 57 -3.35 -29.50 -27.83
CA VAL A 57 -4.18 -30.12 -28.87
C VAL A 57 -3.36 -30.37 -30.13
N PHE A 58 -2.44 -29.48 -30.49
CA PHE A 58 -1.53 -29.63 -31.62
C PHE A 58 -0.10 -29.98 -31.18
N SER A 59 0.05 -30.64 -30.03
CA SER A 59 1.35 -31.10 -29.52
C SER A 59 2.10 -31.92 -30.58
N GLY A 60 3.34 -31.52 -30.84
CA GLY A 60 4.19 -32.07 -31.90
C GLY A 60 4.23 -31.24 -33.20
N LYS A 61 3.31 -30.29 -33.40
CA LYS A 61 3.35 -29.30 -34.50
C LYS A 61 3.72 -27.88 -34.03
N ILE A 62 3.65 -27.64 -32.72
CA ILE A 62 3.95 -26.36 -32.07
C ILE A 62 5.09 -26.63 -31.08
N SER A 63 6.18 -25.86 -31.18
CA SER A 63 7.31 -25.87 -30.25
C SER A 63 7.06 -24.89 -29.09
N ASN A 64 7.71 -25.11 -27.94
CA ASN A 64 7.62 -24.19 -26.77
C ASN A 64 8.23 -22.79 -27.03
N SER A 65 8.88 -22.58 -28.17
CA SER A 65 9.46 -21.30 -28.58
C SER A 65 8.62 -20.53 -29.61
N ASP A 66 7.48 -21.09 -30.03
CA ASP A 66 6.67 -20.55 -31.12
C ASP A 66 5.64 -19.54 -30.61
N GLU A 67 5.47 -18.43 -31.33
CA GLU A 67 4.43 -17.45 -31.04
C GLU A 67 3.13 -17.83 -31.75
N LEU A 68 2.04 -17.98 -30.98
CA LEU A 68 0.74 -18.40 -31.48
C LEU A 68 -0.20 -17.20 -31.65
N THR A 69 -0.77 -17.07 -32.85
CA THR A 69 -1.88 -16.14 -33.11
C THR A 69 -3.15 -16.93 -33.36
N ILE A 70 -4.21 -16.62 -32.60
CA ILE A 70 -5.52 -17.29 -32.73
C ILE A 70 -6.52 -16.31 -33.32
N LYS A 71 -7.22 -16.73 -34.37
CA LYS A 71 -8.33 -15.98 -34.97
C LYS A 71 -9.62 -16.79 -34.91
N TYR A 72 -10.76 -16.15 -34.68
CA TYR A 72 -12.08 -16.79 -34.79
C TYR A 72 -12.81 -16.31 -36.06
N LEU A 73 -13.73 -17.13 -36.56
CA LEU A 73 -14.63 -16.76 -37.65
C LEU A 73 -15.88 -16.09 -37.08
N ASP A 74 -16.21 -14.89 -37.52
CA ASP A 74 -17.47 -14.21 -37.18
C ASP A 74 -18.62 -14.59 -38.12
N ASP A 75 -19.80 -14.00 -37.89
CA ASP A 75 -21.02 -14.22 -38.68
C ASP A 75 -20.93 -13.65 -40.10
N ASP A 76 -20.08 -12.64 -40.31
CA ASP A 76 -19.82 -12.01 -41.61
C ASP A 76 -18.80 -12.82 -42.45
N GLY A 77 -18.15 -13.82 -41.84
CA GLY A 77 -17.19 -14.71 -42.48
C GLY A 77 -15.74 -14.21 -42.42
N ASP A 78 -15.47 -13.18 -41.61
CA ASP A 78 -14.17 -12.60 -41.40
C ASP A 78 -13.40 -13.29 -40.26
N LYS A 79 -12.08 -13.34 -40.40
CA LYS A 79 -11.17 -13.94 -39.40
C LYS A 79 -10.68 -12.86 -38.43
N ILE A 80 -11.36 -12.72 -37.30
CA ILE A 80 -11.03 -11.74 -36.26
C ILE A 80 -9.97 -12.29 -35.31
N THR A 81 -8.95 -11.49 -34.99
CA THR A 81 -7.84 -11.91 -34.12
C THR A 81 -8.20 -11.71 -32.64
N LEU A 82 -7.95 -12.74 -31.82
CA LEU A 82 -8.14 -12.66 -30.37
C LEU A 82 -6.86 -12.10 -29.72
N LEU A 83 -6.93 -10.89 -29.19
CA LEU A 83 -5.78 -10.21 -28.56
C LEU A 83 -5.85 -10.25 -27.03
N ASN A 84 -7.05 -10.33 -26.46
CA ASN A 84 -7.28 -10.32 -25.02
C ASN A 84 -8.51 -11.15 -24.60
N ASP A 85 -8.70 -11.32 -23.29
CA ASP A 85 -9.83 -12.10 -22.71
C ASP A 85 -11.21 -11.49 -23.00
N SER A 86 -11.30 -10.17 -23.24
CA SER A 86 -12.54 -9.51 -23.62
C SER A 86 -12.99 -9.91 -25.03
N ASP A 87 -12.05 -9.99 -25.98
CA ASP A 87 -12.33 -10.43 -27.35
C ASP A 87 -12.87 -11.87 -27.36
N LEU A 88 -12.30 -12.73 -26.52
CA LEU A 88 -12.77 -14.11 -26.35
C LEU A 88 -14.16 -14.17 -25.72
N THR A 89 -14.43 -13.36 -24.69
CA THR A 89 -15.74 -13.29 -24.04
C THR A 89 -16.82 -12.84 -25.02
N VAL A 90 -16.52 -11.84 -25.85
CA VAL A 90 -17.41 -11.38 -26.93
C VAL A 90 -17.66 -12.53 -27.92
N ALA A 91 -16.61 -13.22 -28.38
CA ALA A 91 -16.76 -14.34 -29.30
C ALA A 91 -17.61 -15.48 -28.72
N LEU A 92 -17.45 -15.79 -27.43
CA LEU A 92 -18.21 -16.81 -26.69
C LEU A 92 -19.68 -16.41 -26.45
N HIS A 93 -19.96 -15.11 -26.33
CA HIS A 93 -21.34 -14.61 -26.19
C HIS A 93 -22.17 -14.87 -27.45
N PHE A 94 -21.56 -14.70 -28.62
CA PHE A 94 -22.24 -14.87 -29.91
C PHE A 94 -22.18 -16.30 -30.44
N HIS A 95 -21.11 -17.06 -30.15
CA HIS A 95 -20.87 -18.37 -30.78
C HIS A 95 -20.72 -19.50 -29.74
N LYS A 96 -21.74 -20.37 -29.65
CA LYS A 96 -21.62 -21.66 -28.93
C LYS A 96 -20.69 -22.67 -29.63
N LEU A 97 -20.44 -22.46 -30.93
CA LEU A 97 -19.45 -23.19 -31.72
C LEU A 97 -18.37 -22.23 -32.19
N LEU A 98 -17.23 -22.21 -31.52
CA LEU A 98 -16.12 -21.33 -31.87
C LEU A 98 -15.24 -21.99 -32.94
N ARG A 99 -15.15 -21.37 -34.11
CA ARG A 99 -14.27 -21.83 -35.21
C ARG A 99 -12.96 -21.05 -35.16
N LEU A 100 -11.90 -21.72 -34.73
CA LEU A 100 -10.60 -21.12 -34.51
C LEU A 100 -9.60 -21.49 -35.62
N PHE A 101 -8.78 -20.52 -35.99
CA PHE A 101 -7.63 -20.66 -36.87
C PHE A 101 -6.38 -20.29 -36.10
N VAL A 102 -5.47 -21.25 -35.97
CA VAL A 102 -4.21 -21.11 -35.23
C VAL A 102 -3.08 -20.89 -36.23
N PHE A 103 -2.31 -19.84 -36.03
CA PHE A 103 -1.14 -19.49 -36.84
C PHE A 103 0.11 -19.52 -35.96
N VAL A 104 1.21 -20.02 -36.52
CA VAL A 104 2.50 -20.17 -35.84
C VAL A 104 3.50 -19.20 -36.47
N ASN A 105 4.11 -18.33 -35.66
CA ASN A 105 5.12 -17.36 -36.09
C ASN A 105 4.69 -16.48 -37.28
N GLY A 106 3.40 -16.10 -37.33
CA GLY A 106 2.85 -15.18 -38.32
C GLY A 106 2.73 -15.73 -39.77
N ASN A 107 3.11 -16.97 -40.03
CA ASN A 107 3.07 -17.54 -41.38
C ASN A 107 1.79 -18.34 -41.64
N ASP A 108 1.08 -17.96 -42.71
CA ASP A 108 -0.02 -18.73 -43.28
C ASP A 108 0.59 -19.94 -44.02
N LEU A 109 0.45 -21.15 -43.48
CA LEU A 109 0.90 -22.38 -44.14
C LEU A 109 -0.05 -22.80 -45.27
N THR A 110 -0.29 -21.89 -46.21
CA THR A 110 -1.02 -22.16 -47.45
C THR A 110 -0.20 -21.69 -48.65
N ASN A 111 0.76 -22.53 -49.06
CA ASN A 111 1.12 -22.86 -50.46
C ASN A 111 2.53 -23.48 -50.51
N THR A 112 2.58 -24.77 -50.82
CA THR A 112 3.79 -25.44 -51.28
C THR A 112 3.88 -25.33 -52.81
N ASN A 113 5.12 -25.32 -53.30
CA ASN A 113 5.62 -25.39 -54.69
C ASN A 113 6.11 -24.03 -55.23
N THR A 114 7.42 -23.79 -55.23
CA THR A 114 8.35 -24.06 -56.36
C THR A 114 9.79 -23.72 -55.91
N THR A 115 10.75 -24.48 -56.43
CA THR A 115 12.21 -24.41 -56.30
C THR A 115 12.82 -23.00 -56.50
N ASP A 116 13.81 -22.60 -55.71
CA ASP A 116 15.22 -22.55 -56.14
C ASP A 116 16.18 -21.96 -55.10
N ASN A 117 17.40 -22.47 -55.13
CA ASN A 117 18.57 -22.03 -54.37
C ASN A 117 18.96 -20.59 -54.71
N ALA A 118 19.29 -19.77 -53.69
CA ALA A 118 20.52 -18.96 -53.64
C ALA A 118 20.56 -18.02 -52.42
N ASN A 119 21.76 -17.92 -51.84
CA ASN A 119 22.31 -16.78 -51.07
C ASN A 119 21.91 -16.61 -49.60
N LYS A 120 22.64 -17.36 -48.75
CA LYS A 120 23.07 -16.90 -47.43
C LYS A 120 24.10 -15.78 -47.60
N GLU A 121 23.66 -14.53 -47.61
CA GLU A 121 24.46 -13.32 -47.34
C GLU A 121 23.50 -12.12 -47.27
N GLY A 122 22.95 -11.82 -46.09
CA GLY A 122 21.97 -10.72 -45.93
C GLY A 122 21.91 -10.10 -44.53
N ASP A 123 22.06 -10.90 -43.47
CA ASP A 123 21.81 -10.43 -42.09
C ASP A 123 22.94 -9.62 -41.43
N LEU A 124 24.06 -9.37 -42.12
CA LEU A 124 25.16 -8.55 -41.58
C LEU A 124 25.17 -7.10 -42.07
N VAL A 125 24.35 -6.76 -43.07
CA VAL A 125 24.29 -5.39 -43.62
C VAL A 125 23.32 -4.51 -42.82
N ASP A 126 22.25 -5.09 -42.28
CA ASP A 126 21.18 -4.31 -41.64
C ASP A 126 21.58 -3.74 -40.27
N ALA A 127 22.33 -4.50 -39.46
CA ALA A 127 22.81 -4.01 -38.16
C ALA A 127 23.82 -2.85 -38.26
N LYS A 128 24.57 -2.77 -39.37
CA LYS A 128 25.55 -1.69 -39.61
C LYS A 128 24.84 -0.43 -40.09
N THR A 129 23.86 -0.57 -40.97
CA THR A 129 23.02 0.53 -41.46
C THR A 129 22.18 1.10 -40.31
N PHE A 130 21.54 0.25 -39.51
CA PHE A 130 20.77 0.65 -38.33
C PHE A 130 21.64 1.36 -37.27
N ARG A 131 22.88 0.89 -37.04
CA ARG A 131 23.82 1.56 -36.13
C ARG A 131 24.23 2.94 -36.65
N ASN A 132 24.40 3.11 -37.95
CA ASN A 132 24.73 4.39 -38.57
C ASN A 132 23.57 5.39 -38.45
N GLU A 133 22.32 4.94 -38.66
CA GLU A 133 21.13 5.78 -38.48
C GLU A 133 20.98 6.24 -37.02
N LEU A 134 21.18 5.33 -36.05
CA LEU A 134 21.17 5.68 -34.63
C LEU A 134 22.26 6.70 -34.25
N GLN A 135 23.46 6.58 -34.85
CA GLN A 135 24.52 7.58 -34.65
C GLN A 135 24.15 8.93 -35.26
N GLN A 136 23.48 8.94 -36.42
CA GLN A 136 23.03 10.16 -37.09
C GLN A 136 21.94 10.87 -36.27
N ILE A 137 20.98 10.12 -35.72
CA ILE A 137 19.94 10.64 -34.83
C ILE A 137 20.57 11.24 -33.57
N ARG A 138 21.50 10.53 -32.93
CA ARG A 138 22.21 11.02 -31.74
C ARG A 138 22.94 12.34 -32.03
N ASN A 139 23.65 12.42 -33.15
CA ASN A 139 24.41 13.61 -33.52
C ASN A 139 23.47 14.80 -33.82
N SER A 140 22.32 14.56 -34.45
CA SER A 140 21.27 15.58 -34.67
C SER A 140 20.70 16.10 -33.35
N VAL A 141 20.40 15.21 -32.39
CA VAL A 141 19.91 15.59 -31.06
C VAL A 141 20.96 16.41 -30.31
N GLN A 142 22.24 16.03 -30.37
CA GLN A 142 23.31 16.79 -29.73
C GLN A 142 23.47 18.17 -30.36
N THR A 143 23.38 18.29 -31.68
CA THR A 143 23.44 19.57 -32.39
C THR A 143 22.27 20.50 -32.01
N ILE A 144 21.07 19.95 -31.79
CA ILE A 144 19.91 20.71 -31.32
C ILE A 144 20.12 21.17 -29.87
N LEU A 145 20.65 20.31 -29.00
CA LEU A 145 20.99 20.66 -27.62
C LEU A 145 22.03 21.78 -27.56
N ASP A 146 23.07 21.71 -28.39
CA ASP A 146 24.12 22.74 -28.44
C ASP A 146 23.56 24.08 -28.95
N ARG A 147 22.64 24.06 -29.93
CA ARG A 147 21.92 25.26 -30.38
C ARG A 147 21.02 25.88 -29.31
N LEU A 148 20.35 25.06 -28.49
CA LEU A 148 19.53 25.54 -27.37
C LEU A 148 20.39 26.11 -26.24
N GLN A 149 21.59 25.59 -26.02
CA GLN A 149 22.53 26.14 -25.05
C GLN A 149 23.15 27.45 -25.53
N LEU A 150 23.44 27.59 -26.84
CA LEU A 150 23.90 28.84 -27.42
C LEU A 150 22.82 29.94 -27.36
N SER A 151 21.53 29.61 -27.59
CA SER A 151 20.44 30.60 -27.43
C SER A 151 20.25 31.06 -25.98
N THR A 152 20.70 30.28 -25.00
CA THR A 152 20.61 30.66 -23.57
C THR A 152 21.74 31.62 -23.18
N ASN A 153 22.89 31.57 -23.87
CA ASN A 153 24.04 32.42 -23.60
C ASN A 153 24.01 33.75 -24.37
N GLU A 154 23.28 33.85 -25.49
CA GLU A 154 23.15 35.10 -26.28
C GLU A 154 22.15 36.11 -25.67
N VAL A 155 21.32 35.72 -24.70
CA VAL A 155 20.35 36.63 -24.05
C VAL A 155 20.99 37.54 -22.98
N GLN A 156 22.27 37.35 -22.62
CA GLN A 156 22.93 38.10 -21.55
C GLN A 156 23.89 39.22 -21.99
N GLN A 157 23.95 39.60 -23.27
CA GLN A 157 24.79 40.73 -23.70
C GLN A 157 24.11 41.64 -24.73
N GLN A 158 23.45 42.70 -24.28
CA GLN A 158 23.54 44.02 -24.95
C GLN A 158 23.17 45.19 -24.02
N PRO A 159 23.81 46.38 -24.20
CA PRO A 159 23.92 47.40 -23.16
C PRO A 159 22.86 48.51 -23.22
N THR A 160 22.71 49.17 -22.08
CA THR A 160 21.86 50.32 -21.76
C THR A 160 22.03 51.53 -22.69
N SER A 161 20.93 52.08 -23.19
CA SER A 161 20.83 53.46 -23.66
C SER A 161 19.52 54.11 -23.20
N LYS A 162 19.67 55.24 -22.50
CA LYS A 162 18.63 56.18 -22.04
C LYS A 162 17.85 56.76 -23.22
N THR A 163 16.55 57.07 -23.07
CA THR A 163 15.87 58.30 -23.55
C THR A 163 14.41 58.39 -23.03
N GLU A 164 14.16 59.46 -22.29
CA GLU A 164 12.98 60.35 -22.13
C GLU A 164 11.53 59.87 -22.35
N THR A 165 10.69 60.23 -21.36
CA THR A 165 9.22 60.23 -21.30
C THR A 165 8.58 61.25 -22.26
N PRO A 166 7.31 61.07 -22.65
CA PRO A 166 6.32 62.04 -22.17
C PRO A 166 4.92 61.50 -21.81
N ALA A 167 4.39 62.12 -20.75
CA ALA A 167 3.01 62.52 -20.46
C ALA A 167 1.87 61.48 -20.39
N THR A 168 1.40 61.25 -19.16
CA THR A 168 0.04 60.83 -18.80
C THR A 168 -0.91 62.03 -18.63
N PRO A 169 -2.22 61.84 -18.78
CA PRO A 169 -3.21 62.52 -17.95
C PRO A 169 -3.98 61.53 -17.05
N PRO A 170 -4.69 62.03 -16.01
CA PRO A 170 -4.84 61.32 -14.75
C PRO A 170 -6.22 60.68 -14.56
N VAL A 171 -6.28 59.57 -13.83
CA VAL A 171 -7.48 59.18 -13.07
C VAL A 171 -7.04 58.66 -11.71
N ALA A 172 -7.55 59.31 -10.67
CA ALA A 172 -7.40 58.92 -9.29
C ALA A 172 -8.37 57.78 -8.94
N SER A 173 -7.86 56.71 -8.32
CA SER A 173 -8.59 55.98 -7.28
C SER A 173 -7.58 55.27 -6.37
N GLY A 174 -7.81 55.38 -5.07
CA GLY A 174 -6.90 54.91 -4.04
C GLY A 174 -6.77 53.38 -4.06
N ALA A 175 -5.54 52.91 -4.19
CA ALA A 175 -5.16 51.57 -3.79
C ALA A 175 -3.95 51.71 -2.86
N THR A 176 -4.15 51.43 -1.58
CA THR A 176 -3.09 51.14 -0.63
C THR A 176 -2.31 49.95 -1.15
N ARG A 177 -1.20 50.22 -1.85
CA ARG A 177 -0.20 49.19 -2.21
C ARG A 177 0.39 48.65 -0.92
N PHE A 178 -0.09 47.50 -0.47
CA PHE A 178 0.65 46.66 0.45
C PHE A 178 1.92 46.19 -0.26
N TYR A 179 3.06 46.81 0.06
CA TYR A 179 4.38 46.28 -0.29
C TYR A 179 4.59 45.00 0.54
N VAL A 180 4.17 43.86 0.00
CA VAL A 180 4.59 42.56 0.51
C VAL A 180 6.00 42.34 -0.01
N ASP A 181 7.00 42.36 0.87
CA ASP A 181 8.36 41.95 0.53
C ASP A 181 8.37 40.43 0.39
N VAL A 182 8.05 39.99 -0.83
CA VAL A 182 7.95 38.57 -1.20
C VAL A 182 9.23 37.81 -0.83
N SER A 183 10.40 38.45 -0.78
CA SER A 183 11.66 37.80 -0.43
C SER A 183 11.77 37.49 1.06
N TYR A 184 11.45 38.46 1.93
CA TYR A 184 11.51 38.31 3.38
C TYR A 184 10.40 37.39 3.90
N ASP A 185 9.17 37.56 3.41
CA ASP A 185 8.04 36.73 3.84
C ASP A 185 8.20 35.27 3.39
N VAL A 186 8.75 35.02 2.21
CA VAL A 186 9.08 33.66 1.75
C VAL A 186 10.22 33.07 2.59
N PHE A 187 11.29 33.82 2.86
CA PHE A 187 12.39 33.31 3.69
C PHE A 187 11.92 33.00 5.12
N LYS A 188 11.09 33.89 5.68
CA LYS A 188 10.46 33.71 6.99
C LYS A 188 9.58 32.46 7.00
N ALA A 189 8.74 32.27 5.99
CA ALA A 189 7.90 31.08 5.86
C ALA A 189 8.74 29.78 5.72
N LEU A 190 9.81 29.81 4.93
CA LEU A 190 10.73 28.69 4.77
C LEU A 190 11.45 28.36 6.08
N PHE A 191 11.91 29.38 6.82
CA PHE A 191 12.55 29.20 8.12
C PHE A 191 11.59 28.57 9.14
N TYR A 192 10.36 29.07 9.25
CA TYR A 192 9.36 28.49 10.16
C TYR A 192 8.99 27.05 9.78
N ALA A 193 8.80 26.78 8.48
CA ALA A 193 8.55 25.42 7.99
C ALA A 193 9.72 24.48 8.32
N ALA A 194 10.97 24.93 8.12
CA ALA A 194 12.17 24.16 8.44
C ALA A 194 12.31 23.92 9.95
N TYR A 195 12.14 24.97 10.77
CA TYR A 195 12.19 24.89 12.22
C TYR A 195 11.14 23.91 12.77
N ARG A 196 9.90 23.99 12.28
CA ARG A 196 8.82 23.06 12.66
C ARG A 196 9.14 21.62 12.28
N SER A 197 9.62 21.41 11.04
CA SER A 197 10.02 20.08 10.58
C SER A 197 11.13 19.51 11.46
N TRP A 198 12.12 20.34 11.79
CA TRP A 198 13.22 19.96 12.68
C TRP A 198 12.72 19.63 14.10
N LYS A 199 11.88 20.48 14.70
CA LYS A 199 11.27 20.24 16.01
C LYS A 199 10.52 18.92 16.07
N LEU A 200 9.68 18.63 15.07
CA LEU A 200 8.95 17.36 14.97
C LEU A 200 9.90 16.16 14.86
N ARG A 201 10.97 16.26 14.06
CA ARG A 201 12.00 15.20 13.96
C ARG A 201 12.72 14.98 15.29
N CYS A 202 13.09 16.05 15.99
CA CYS A 202 13.69 15.95 17.32
C CYS A 202 12.75 15.27 18.32
N CYS A 203 11.47 15.67 18.36
CA CYS A 203 10.46 15.03 19.20
C CYS A 203 10.32 13.53 18.88
N ARG A 204 10.22 13.14 17.60
CA ARG A 204 10.13 11.72 17.19
C ARG A 204 11.38 10.93 17.57
N THR A 205 12.56 11.51 17.38
CA THR A 205 13.83 10.86 17.75
C THR A 205 13.93 10.66 19.25
N LEU A 206 13.53 11.68 20.01
CA LEU A 206 13.47 11.64 21.46
C LEU A 206 12.46 10.60 21.93
N ASN A 207 11.25 10.57 21.38
CA ASN A 207 10.25 9.55 21.67
C ASN A 207 10.77 8.15 21.35
N SER A 208 11.43 7.95 20.20
CA SER A 208 12.07 6.67 19.85
C SER A 208 13.10 6.23 20.90
N PHE A 209 13.90 7.17 21.42
CA PHE A 209 14.83 6.91 22.52
C PHE A 209 14.11 6.52 23.82
N TYR A 210 13.08 7.27 24.22
CA TYR A 210 12.26 6.93 25.39
C TYR A 210 11.57 5.56 25.25
N ASN A 211 11.02 5.26 24.08
CA ASN A 211 10.37 4.00 23.75
C ASN A 211 11.34 2.82 23.80
N SER A 212 12.58 3.03 23.35
CA SER A 212 13.65 2.03 23.42
C SER A 212 14.03 1.69 24.87
N LEU A 213 13.95 2.68 25.78
CA LEU A 213 14.28 2.50 27.19
C LEU A 213 13.10 2.05 28.06
N TYR A 214 11.86 2.16 27.60
CA TYR A 214 10.68 1.74 28.36
C TYR A 214 10.70 0.21 28.61
N PRO A 215 10.36 -0.31 29.81
CA PRO A 215 9.72 0.32 30.98
C PRO A 215 10.67 1.04 31.96
N GLY A 216 11.87 1.39 31.51
CA GLY A 216 12.83 2.27 32.17
C GLY A 216 12.55 3.76 31.97
N HIS A 217 13.44 4.60 32.48
CA HIS A 217 13.43 6.04 32.33
C HIS A 217 14.87 6.58 32.37
N PRO A 218 15.28 7.54 31.52
CA PRO A 218 16.65 8.04 31.45
C PRO A 218 17.25 8.47 32.78
N LEU A 219 16.47 9.11 33.67
CA LEU A 219 16.91 9.50 35.01
C LEU A 219 17.40 8.31 35.86
N ARG A 220 16.83 7.12 35.67
CA ARG A 220 17.31 5.90 36.37
C ARG A 220 18.64 5.41 35.79
N GLY A 221 18.88 5.65 34.51
CA GLY A 221 20.19 5.42 33.89
C GLY A 221 21.25 6.36 34.46
N ILE A 222 20.95 7.65 34.60
CA ILE A 222 21.85 8.62 35.26
C ILE A 222 22.15 8.20 36.71
N ALA A 223 21.13 7.78 37.46
CA ALA A 223 21.33 7.25 38.81
C ALA A 223 22.21 5.99 38.83
N CYS A 224 22.04 5.08 37.87
CA CYS A 224 22.89 3.90 37.70
C CYS A 224 24.35 4.28 37.45
N CYS A 225 24.61 5.25 36.56
CA CYS A 225 25.94 5.79 36.33
C CYS A 225 26.54 6.43 37.60
N GLY A 226 25.74 7.16 38.38
CA GLY A 226 26.16 7.72 39.67
C GLY A 226 26.53 6.65 40.70
N ILE A 227 25.79 5.54 40.75
CA ILE A 227 26.09 4.40 41.63
C ILE A 227 27.40 3.73 41.20
N VAL A 228 27.59 3.47 39.90
CA VAL A 228 28.83 2.87 39.38
C VAL A 228 30.03 3.77 39.68
N ALA A 229 29.93 5.08 39.42
CA ALA A 229 30.99 6.02 39.73
C ALA A 229 31.28 6.09 41.25
N GLY A 230 30.23 6.14 42.08
CA GLY A 230 30.36 6.19 43.53
C GLY A 230 31.01 4.94 44.13
N LEU A 231 30.72 3.76 43.60
CA LEU A 231 31.38 2.50 43.99
C LEU A 231 32.85 2.51 43.57
N TYR A 232 33.12 2.87 42.31
CA TYR A 232 34.48 2.90 41.75
C TYR A 232 35.39 3.85 42.55
N PHE A 233 34.94 5.08 42.83
CA PHE A 233 35.73 6.05 43.61
C PHE A 233 35.86 5.70 45.10
N LYS A 234 35.03 4.79 45.62
CA LYS A 234 35.20 4.18 46.95
C LYS A 234 36.12 2.94 46.93
N GLY A 235 36.77 2.67 45.80
CA GLY A 235 37.72 1.56 45.64
C GLY A 235 37.09 0.20 45.36
N HIS A 236 35.79 0.16 45.05
CA HIS A 236 35.09 -1.07 44.66
C HIS A 236 34.75 -0.97 43.17
N ASP A 237 35.44 -1.71 42.31
CA ASP A 237 35.13 -1.72 40.87
C ASP A 237 34.11 -2.83 40.55
N PRO A 238 32.83 -2.48 40.29
CA PRO A 238 31.80 -3.46 39.92
C PRO A 238 31.96 -3.98 38.48
N SER A 239 32.87 -3.41 37.68
CA SER A 239 33.00 -3.65 36.25
C SER A 239 34.12 -4.63 35.88
N TYR A 240 34.80 -5.21 36.88
CA TYR A 240 35.93 -6.11 36.69
C TYR A 240 37.03 -5.51 35.79
N GLN A 241 37.52 -4.32 36.14
CA GLN A 241 38.57 -3.55 35.43
C GLN A 241 38.18 -2.98 34.06
N ALA A 242 36.92 -3.12 33.62
CA ALA A 242 36.47 -2.52 32.36
C ALA A 242 36.59 -0.98 32.37
N ILE A 243 36.39 -0.33 33.51
CA ILE A 243 36.56 1.14 33.65
C ILE A 243 38.02 1.54 33.40
N ASP A 244 38.98 0.85 34.02
CA ASP A 244 40.41 1.15 33.83
C ASP A 244 40.89 0.79 32.42
N TRP A 245 40.35 -0.29 31.84
CA TRP A 245 40.60 -0.65 30.44
C TRP A 245 40.11 0.43 29.45
N LEU A 246 38.91 0.97 29.67
CA LEU A 246 38.34 2.04 28.84
C LEU A 246 39.13 3.34 28.97
N GLU A 247 39.53 3.73 30.20
CA GLU A 247 40.37 4.91 30.38
C GLU A 247 41.71 4.75 29.66
N SER A 248 42.41 3.65 29.92
CA SER A 248 43.77 3.44 29.41
C SER A 248 43.85 3.31 27.89
N ASN A 249 42.86 2.65 27.26
CA ASN A 249 42.91 2.34 25.82
C ASN A 249 42.13 3.32 24.94
N LEU A 250 41.06 3.95 25.43
CA LEU A 250 40.18 4.81 24.62
C LEU A 250 40.28 6.29 25.01
N PHE A 251 40.19 6.61 26.30
CA PHE A 251 39.98 8.01 26.72
C PHE A 251 41.26 8.76 27.08
N ARG A 252 42.30 8.07 27.55
CA ARG A 252 43.58 8.67 27.95
C ARG A 252 44.25 9.47 26.84
N ARG A 253 43.98 9.13 25.57
CA ARG A 253 44.51 9.86 24.41
C ARG A 253 43.92 11.27 24.26
N TYR A 254 42.73 11.52 24.81
CA TYR A 254 41.95 12.74 24.58
C TYR A 254 41.59 13.50 25.87
N LEU A 255 41.61 12.84 27.03
CA LEU A 255 41.16 13.38 28.30
C LEU A 255 42.18 13.14 29.40
N GLU A 256 42.23 14.06 30.37
CA GLU A 256 42.99 13.85 31.62
C GLU A 256 42.52 12.57 32.34
N PRO A 257 43.41 11.88 33.08
CA PRO A 257 43.10 10.58 33.70
C PRO A 257 41.84 10.60 34.58
N ARG A 258 41.63 11.68 35.33
CA ARG A 258 40.43 11.83 36.18
C ARG A 258 39.16 11.93 35.35
N ASN A 259 39.17 12.74 34.28
CA ASN A 259 38.02 12.92 33.40
C ASN A 259 37.75 11.67 32.55
N GLY A 260 38.81 10.98 32.12
CA GLY A 260 38.72 9.69 31.43
C GLY A 260 38.07 8.60 32.29
N LYS A 261 38.41 8.52 33.59
CA LYS A 261 37.77 7.59 34.53
C LYS A 261 36.30 7.89 34.76
N VAL A 262 35.93 9.17 34.90
CA VAL A 262 34.52 9.58 35.03
C VAL A 262 33.74 9.18 33.77
N LEU A 263 34.27 9.45 32.58
CA LEU A 263 33.63 9.07 31.32
C LEU A 263 33.51 7.55 31.19
N ALA A 264 34.53 6.79 31.57
CA ALA A 264 34.48 5.33 31.60
C ALA A 264 33.39 4.81 32.56
N CYS A 265 33.22 5.41 33.73
CA CYS A 265 32.12 5.08 34.65
C CYS A 265 30.75 5.37 34.03
N LEU A 266 30.60 6.48 33.28
CA LEU A 266 29.35 6.80 32.57
C LEU A 266 29.04 5.79 31.48
N VAL A 267 30.04 5.36 30.71
CA VAL A 267 29.88 4.36 29.64
C VAL A 267 29.48 3.01 30.22
N VAL A 268 30.20 2.53 31.25
CA VAL A 268 29.90 1.26 31.91
C VAL A 268 28.53 1.30 32.59
N GLY A 269 28.22 2.37 33.34
CA GLY A 269 26.93 2.55 33.99
C GLY A 269 25.77 2.58 33.00
N SER A 270 25.94 3.26 31.87
CA SER A 270 24.94 3.27 30.79
C SER A 270 24.77 1.88 30.16
N GLY A 271 25.87 1.15 29.95
CA GLY A 271 25.84 -0.23 29.46
C GLY A 271 25.09 -1.18 30.39
N VAL A 272 25.40 -1.15 31.69
CA VAL A 272 24.69 -1.92 32.72
C VAL A 272 23.20 -1.58 32.71
N TYR A 273 22.86 -0.29 32.65
CA TYR A 273 21.47 0.15 32.60
C TYR A 273 20.72 -0.41 31.38
N VAL A 274 21.32 -0.33 30.19
CA VAL A 274 20.73 -0.89 28.96
C VAL A 274 20.53 -2.40 29.08
N VAL A 275 21.50 -3.14 29.62
CA VAL A 275 21.38 -4.59 29.86
C VAL A 275 20.21 -4.92 30.80
N LEU A 276 20.03 -4.15 31.88
CA LEU A 276 18.91 -4.33 32.81
C LEU A 276 17.55 -4.06 32.13
N ILE A 277 17.49 -3.05 31.26
CA ILE A 277 16.27 -2.76 30.47
C ILE A 277 15.97 -3.90 29.50
N GLN A 278 16.98 -4.38 28.77
CA GLN A 278 16.82 -5.50 27.83
C GLN A 278 16.38 -6.78 28.54
N LEU A 279 16.94 -7.08 29.71
CA LEU A 279 16.51 -8.21 30.54
C LEU A 279 15.04 -8.06 30.96
N ARG A 280 14.63 -6.86 31.40
CA ARG A 280 13.25 -6.59 31.79
C ARG A 280 12.28 -6.69 30.60
N GLN A 281 12.66 -6.18 29.43
CA GLN A 281 11.89 -6.31 28.19
C GLN A 281 11.76 -7.79 27.78
N TYR A 282 12.82 -8.58 27.91
CA TYR A 282 12.78 -10.02 27.67
C TYR A 282 11.83 -10.75 28.62
N ILE A 283 11.86 -10.43 29.93
CA ILE A 283 10.92 -10.98 30.92
C ILE A 283 9.48 -10.63 30.52
N LEU A 284 9.20 -9.38 30.17
CA LEU A 284 7.88 -8.96 29.69
C LEU A 284 7.45 -9.73 28.45
N LYS A 285 8.35 -9.90 27.47
CA LYS A 285 8.08 -10.69 26.26
C LYS A 285 7.67 -12.13 26.60
N LYS A 286 8.34 -12.76 27.56
CA LYS A 286 7.98 -14.10 28.05
C LYS A 286 6.65 -14.12 28.79
N LEU A 287 6.39 -13.13 29.65
CA LEU A 287 5.10 -13.00 30.33
C LEU A 287 3.95 -12.84 29.32
N PHE A 288 4.10 -12.02 28.29
CA PHE A 288 3.07 -11.82 27.26
C PHE A 288 2.94 -13.01 26.29
N SER A 289 3.92 -13.92 26.25
CA SER A 289 3.79 -15.18 25.49
C SER A 289 2.86 -16.19 26.18
N TYR A 290 2.45 -15.95 27.42
CA TYR A 290 1.47 -16.77 28.13
C TYR A 290 0.04 -16.42 27.71
N HIS A 291 -0.68 -17.41 27.20
CA HIS A 291 -2.03 -17.27 26.63
C HIS A 291 -3.12 -17.93 27.49
N GLY A 292 -2.75 -18.61 28.59
CA GLY A 292 -3.70 -19.38 29.41
C GLY A 292 -4.77 -18.53 30.11
N TRP A 293 -4.59 -17.22 30.17
CA TRP A 293 -5.60 -16.27 30.66
C TRP A 293 -6.76 -16.07 29.68
N MET A 294 -6.57 -16.29 28.37
CA MET A 294 -7.61 -16.07 27.34
C MET A 294 -8.67 -17.17 27.32
N TYR A 295 -8.29 -18.39 27.71
CA TYR A 295 -9.17 -19.56 27.66
C TYR A 295 -9.95 -19.77 28.97
N GLN A 296 -9.93 -18.79 29.87
CA GLN A 296 -10.72 -18.85 31.09
C GLN A 296 -12.19 -18.55 30.79
N GLU A 297 -13.08 -19.33 31.40
CA GLU A 297 -14.52 -19.11 31.30
C GLU A 297 -14.90 -17.78 31.96
N HIS A 298 -15.71 -16.99 31.26
CA HIS A 298 -16.19 -15.71 31.77
C HIS A 298 -17.09 -15.94 32.99
N GLY A 299 -16.89 -15.18 34.07
CA GLY A 299 -17.70 -15.24 35.28
C GLY A 299 -17.23 -16.24 36.36
N LYS A 300 -16.21 -17.05 36.09
CA LYS A 300 -15.56 -17.89 37.11
C LYS A 300 -14.30 -17.23 37.68
N ASP A 301 -14.00 -17.52 38.93
CA ASP A 301 -12.80 -17.01 39.58
C ASP A 301 -11.54 -17.45 38.83
N ALA A 302 -10.67 -16.49 38.54
CA ALA A 302 -9.40 -16.78 37.90
C ALA A 302 -8.55 -17.69 38.80
N GLY A 303 -8.04 -18.77 38.21
CA GLY A 303 -7.08 -19.66 38.85
C GLY A 303 -5.83 -18.93 39.35
N ILE A 304 -5.06 -19.59 40.22
CA ILE A 304 -3.88 -19.01 40.89
C ILE A 304 -2.83 -18.54 39.87
N MET A 305 -2.60 -19.29 38.79
CA MET A 305 -1.59 -18.98 37.78
C MET A 305 -1.82 -17.62 37.08
N PRO A 306 -3.00 -17.33 36.49
CA PRO A 306 -3.26 -16.00 35.93
C PRO A 306 -3.21 -14.87 36.96
N LYS A 307 -3.57 -15.12 38.23
CA LYS A 307 -3.40 -14.12 39.30
C LYS A 307 -1.92 -13.77 39.52
N ILE A 308 -1.06 -14.78 39.70
CA ILE A 308 0.39 -14.60 39.84
C ILE A 308 0.97 -13.91 38.60
N TRP A 309 0.64 -14.42 37.40
CA TRP A 309 1.08 -13.84 36.14
C TRP A 309 0.69 -12.36 36.03
N SER A 310 -0.56 -12.01 36.33
CA SER A 310 -1.02 -10.62 36.26
C SER A 310 -0.30 -9.71 37.25
N GLY A 311 0.03 -10.23 38.44
CA GLY A 311 0.85 -9.54 39.43
C GLY A 311 2.27 -9.26 38.91
N LEU A 312 2.91 -10.26 38.30
CA LEU A 312 4.22 -10.13 37.67
C LEU A 312 4.20 -9.14 36.50
N VAL A 313 3.19 -9.20 35.64
CA VAL A 313 3.01 -8.24 34.55
C VAL A 313 2.88 -6.82 35.11
N LYS A 314 2.03 -6.59 36.13
CA LYS A 314 1.86 -5.26 36.75
C LYS A 314 3.14 -4.73 37.40
N LEU A 315 3.98 -5.61 37.95
CA LEU A 315 5.27 -5.24 38.53
C LEU A 315 6.29 -4.89 37.45
N CYS A 316 6.32 -5.68 36.37
CA CYS A 316 7.31 -5.53 35.30
C CYS A 316 6.93 -4.46 34.29
N VAL A 317 5.64 -4.20 34.04
CA VAL A 317 5.16 -3.12 33.16
C VAL A 317 5.41 -1.77 33.84
N GLY A 318 5.97 -0.82 33.10
CA GLY A 318 6.24 0.52 33.61
C GLY A 318 4.95 1.31 33.81
N ARG A 319 5.02 2.42 34.55
CA ARG A 319 3.89 3.36 34.62
C ARG A 319 3.82 4.20 33.34
N ASN A 320 2.61 4.56 32.92
CA ASN A 320 2.34 5.50 31.83
C ASN A 320 3.08 5.20 30.51
N PRO A 321 2.81 4.06 29.87
CA PRO A 321 3.34 3.82 28.53
C PRO A 321 2.87 4.91 27.54
N SER A 322 3.77 5.32 26.64
CA SER A 322 3.45 6.05 25.41
C SER A 322 2.95 5.08 24.33
N LEU A 323 2.39 5.62 23.25
CA LEU A 323 1.75 4.84 22.18
C LEU A 323 2.61 3.69 21.63
N PHE A 324 3.89 3.91 21.38
CA PHE A 324 4.78 2.89 20.78
C PHE A 324 5.77 2.25 21.78
N SER A 325 5.76 2.68 23.05
CA SER A 325 6.70 2.17 24.06
C SER A 325 6.63 0.65 24.29
N CYS A 326 5.48 0.02 24.05
CA CYS A 326 5.32 -1.42 24.24
C CYS A 326 5.83 -2.28 23.08
N GLN A 327 6.13 -1.70 21.91
CA GLN A 327 6.47 -2.46 20.70
C GLN A 327 7.69 -3.38 20.88
N ASN A 328 8.69 -2.95 21.66
CA ASN A 328 9.96 -3.66 21.81
C ASN A 328 9.88 -4.99 22.57
N PHE A 329 8.82 -5.19 23.37
CA PHE A 329 8.64 -6.42 24.16
C PHE A 329 7.34 -7.16 23.86
N LEU A 330 6.69 -6.85 22.74
CA LEU A 330 5.61 -7.70 22.23
C LEU A 330 6.17 -9.09 21.86
N PRO A 331 5.42 -10.16 22.15
CA PRO A 331 5.81 -11.50 21.72
C PRO A 331 5.76 -11.59 20.19
N SER A 332 6.72 -12.33 19.62
CA SER A 332 6.69 -12.66 18.20
C SER A 332 5.54 -13.63 17.93
N LEU A 333 4.82 -13.46 16.83
CA LEU A 333 3.73 -14.35 16.45
C LEU A 333 4.27 -15.79 16.31
N PRO A 334 3.74 -16.79 17.04
CA PRO A 334 4.27 -18.14 16.99
C PRO A 334 3.93 -18.83 15.65
N VAL A 335 4.80 -19.76 15.26
CA VAL A 335 4.54 -20.68 14.13
C VAL A 335 3.89 -21.95 14.70
N PRO A 336 2.63 -22.27 14.35
CA PRO A 336 1.98 -23.51 14.79
C PRO A 336 2.70 -24.73 14.21
N SER A 337 2.56 -25.88 14.87
CA SER A 337 3.12 -27.13 14.34
C SER A 337 2.37 -27.56 13.07
N LEU A 338 3.07 -28.23 12.16
CA LEU A 338 2.47 -28.75 10.93
C LEU A 338 1.32 -29.71 11.23
N ASP A 339 1.50 -30.59 12.22
CA ASP A 339 0.47 -31.54 12.69
C ASP A 339 -0.80 -30.83 13.18
N GLU A 340 -0.65 -29.84 14.07
CA GLU A 340 -1.77 -29.08 14.59
C GLU A 340 -2.49 -28.28 13.50
N THR A 341 -1.74 -27.69 12.56
CA THR A 341 -2.29 -26.97 11.42
C THR A 341 -3.13 -27.90 10.54
N LEU A 342 -2.63 -29.09 10.20
CA LEU A 342 -3.36 -30.06 9.38
C LEU A 342 -4.58 -30.61 10.09
N GLN A 343 -4.49 -30.90 11.39
CA GLN A 343 -5.64 -31.35 12.19
C GLN A 343 -6.74 -30.28 12.24
N ARG A 344 -6.37 -29.01 12.46
CA ARG A 344 -7.31 -27.88 12.46
C ARG A 344 -7.91 -27.65 11.07
N TYR A 345 -7.11 -27.78 10.01
CA TYR A 345 -7.57 -27.70 8.62
C TYR A 345 -8.63 -28.77 8.33
N LEU A 346 -8.31 -30.05 8.57
CA LEU A 346 -9.24 -31.16 8.34
C LEU A 346 -10.54 -30.98 9.14
N ARG A 347 -10.44 -30.60 10.42
CA ARG A 347 -11.63 -30.27 11.22
C ARG A 347 -12.46 -29.12 10.63
N SER A 348 -11.82 -28.11 10.04
CA SER A 348 -12.52 -26.95 9.46
C SER A 348 -13.22 -27.27 8.15
N VAL A 349 -12.68 -28.18 7.34
CA VAL A 349 -13.26 -28.55 6.05
C VAL A 349 -14.22 -29.73 6.14
N ARG A 350 -14.19 -30.51 7.22
CA ARG A 350 -15.13 -31.63 7.44
C ARG A 350 -16.60 -31.30 7.18
N PRO A 351 -17.18 -30.18 7.68
CA PRO A 351 -18.58 -29.86 7.41
C PRO A 351 -18.86 -29.42 5.96
N LEU A 352 -17.83 -29.23 5.13
CA LEU A 352 -17.96 -28.78 3.74
C LEU A 352 -17.97 -29.92 2.73
N TYR A 353 -17.59 -31.14 3.14
CA TYR A 353 -17.35 -32.28 2.27
C TYR A 353 -18.10 -33.52 2.72
N ASP A 354 -18.49 -34.35 1.75
CA ASP A 354 -18.99 -35.70 2.05
C ASP A 354 -17.85 -36.61 2.54
N ASP A 355 -18.19 -37.85 2.91
CA ASP A 355 -17.23 -38.79 3.48
C ASP A 355 -16.13 -39.20 2.50
N ALA A 356 -16.45 -39.33 1.20
CA ALA A 356 -15.49 -39.74 0.18
C ALA A 356 -14.51 -38.61 -0.14
N GLU A 357 -15.01 -37.39 -0.28
CA GLU A 357 -14.20 -36.19 -0.48
C GLU A 357 -13.34 -35.87 0.74
N TYR A 358 -13.90 -36.02 1.95
CA TYR A 358 -13.15 -35.81 3.18
C TYR A 358 -11.99 -36.81 3.33
N GLN A 359 -12.23 -38.11 3.07
CA GLN A 359 -11.16 -39.12 3.05
C GLN A 359 -10.05 -38.78 2.05
N ARG A 360 -10.42 -38.22 0.88
CA ARG A 360 -9.43 -37.72 -0.09
C ARG A 360 -8.61 -36.57 0.50
N MET A 361 -9.23 -35.61 1.19
CA MET A 361 -8.52 -34.50 1.85
C MET A 361 -7.58 -35.00 2.95
N GLU A 362 -7.99 -36.00 3.74
CA GLU A 362 -7.13 -36.62 4.76
C GLU A 362 -5.88 -37.25 4.13
N LYS A 363 -6.03 -37.98 3.02
CA LYS A 363 -4.90 -38.58 2.31
C LYS A 363 -3.94 -37.52 1.78
N LEU A 364 -4.46 -36.45 1.17
CA LEU A 364 -3.64 -35.34 0.66
C LEU A 364 -2.91 -34.58 1.78
N ALA A 365 -3.57 -34.37 2.92
CA ALA A 365 -2.97 -33.73 4.09
C ALA A 365 -1.79 -34.56 4.64
N GLU A 366 -1.96 -35.88 4.72
CA GLU A 366 -0.89 -36.78 5.15
C GLU A 366 0.25 -36.85 4.13
N GLU A 367 -0.06 -36.90 2.83
CA GLU A 367 0.95 -36.84 1.77
C GLU A 367 1.75 -35.53 1.83
N PHE A 368 1.08 -34.39 1.99
CA PHE A 368 1.72 -33.08 2.14
C PHE A 368 2.65 -33.07 3.36
N LYS A 369 2.20 -33.61 4.49
CA LYS A 369 3.00 -33.74 5.71
C LYS A 369 4.24 -34.61 5.52
N GLN A 370 4.13 -35.70 4.78
CA GLN A 370 5.23 -36.63 4.56
C GLN A 370 6.23 -36.11 3.51
N THR A 371 5.78 -35.32 2.55
CA THR A 371 6.58 -34.80 1.42
C THR A 371 7.09 -33.37 1.67
N ILE A 372 6.57 -32.39 0.95
CA ILE A 372 7.08 -31.02 0.89
C ILE A 372 6.77 -30.20 2.15
N GLY A 373 5.71 -30.55 2.89
CA GLY A 373 5.23 -29.79 4.05
C GLY A 373 6.29 -29.62 5.14
N LYS A 374 7.08 -30.67 5.44
CA LYS A 374 8.20 -30.58 6.41
C LYS A 374 9.28 -29.58 5.96
N ARG A 375 9.57 -29.51 4.66
CA ARG A 375 10.56 -28.57 4.11
C ARG A 375 10.04 -27.13 4.18
N LEU A 376 8.78 -26.91 3.82
CA LEU A 376 8.14 -25.59 3.92
C LEU A 376 8.06 -25.12 5.38
N GLN A 377 7.72 -26.01 6.32
CA GLN A 377 7.70 -25.70 7.75
C GLN A 377 9.07 -25.26 8.27
N ARG A 378 10.17 -25.86 7.78
CA ARG A 378 11.53 -25.42 8.13
C ARG A 378 11.84 -24.02 7.59
N TYR A 379 11.44 -23.71 6.36
CA TYR A 379 11.59 -22.36 5.80
C TYR A 379 10.74 -21.33 6.55
N LEU A 380 9.53 -21.70 6.97
CA LEU A 380 8.67 -20.86 7.79
C LEU A 380 9.30 -20.57 9.15
N TRP A 381 9.89 -21.60 9.78
CA TRP A 381 10.66 -21.45 11.02
C TRP A 381 11.87 -20.54 10.87
N LEU A 382 12.62 -20.68 9.78
CA LEU A 382 13.74 -19.80 9.48
C LEU A 382 13.27 -18.35 9.30
N LYS A 383 12.17 -18.13 8.56
CA LYS A 383 11.58 -16.80 8.40
C LYS A 383 11.13 -16.22 9.74
N TRP A 384 10.50 -17.03 10.59
CA TRP A 384 10.12 -16.63 11.95
C TRP A 384 11.31 -16.24 12.81
N PHE A 385 12.42 -16.98 12.71
CA PHE A 385 13.62 -16.69 13.48
C PHE A 385 14.26 -15.34 13.10
N ILE A 386 14.24 -14.96 11.82
CA ILE A 386 14.88 -13.74 11.32
C ILE A 386 13.94 -12.54 11.19
N SER A 387 12.63 -12.72 11.39
CA SER A 387 11.62 -11.67 11.22
C SER A 387 10.99 -11.28 12.55
N THR A 388 10.58 -10.01 12.71
CA THR A 388 9.79 -9.57 13.87
C THR A 388 8.41 -10.23 13.89
N ASN A 389 7.79 -10.34 12.71
CA ASN A 389 6.57 -11.10 12.44
C ASN A 389 6.71 -11.79 11.07
N TYR A 390 6.52 -13.11 11.03
CA TYR A 390 6.72 -13.91 9.81
C TYR A 390 5.54 -13.85 8.82
N VAL A 391 4.44 -13.18 9.18
CA VAL A 391 3.23 -13.11 8.34
C VAL A 391 3.06 -11.72 7.76
N SER A 392 3.39 -10.66 8.50
CA SER A 392 2.99 -9.29 8.15
C SER A 392 3.39 -8.83 6.74
N ASP A 393 4.64 -9.05 6.32
CA ASP A 393 5.14 -8.63 5.00
C ASP A 393 4.49 -9.43 3.86
N TRP A 394 4.32 -10.74 4.05
CA TRP A 394 3.64 -11.60 3.09
C TRP A 394 2.14 -11.32 3.02
N TRP A 395 1.50 -11.09 4.16
CA TRP A 395 0.08 -10.74 4.23
C TRP A 395 -0.20 -9.45 3.48
N GLU A 396 0.54 -8.38 3.80
CA GLU A 396 0.43 -7.10 3.09
C GLU A 396 0.66 -7.28 1.59
N LYS A 397 1.76 -7.94 1.20
CA LYS A 397 2.15 -8.06 -0.21
C LYS A 397 1.19 -8.95 -1.01
N PHE A 398 0.95 -10.17 -0.57
CA PHE A 398 0.26 -11.19 -1.38
C PHE A 398 -1.26 -11.13 -1.27
N ILE A 399 -1.80 -10.73 -0.11
CA ILE A 399 -3.26 -10.66 0.07
C ILE A 399 -3.82 -9.34 -0.46
N TYR A 400 -3.12 -8.22 -0.21
CA TYR A 400 -3.66 -6.91 -0.60
C TYR A 400 -2.95 -6.30 -1.80
N LEU A 401 -1.63 -6.19 -1.76
CA LEU A 401 -0.90 -5.37 -2.74
C LEU A 401 -0.71 -6.06 -4.10
N ARG A 402 -0.78 -7.38 -4.18
CA ARG A 402 -0.72 -8.15 -5.44
C ARG A 402 -2.08 -8.44 -6.05
N GLY A 403 -3.17 -8.32 -5.28
CA GLY A 403 -4.52 -8.37 -5.83
C GLY A 403 -4.68 -7.35 -6.96
N ARG A 404 -5.17 -7.78 -8.11
CA ARG A 404 -5.38 -6.95 -9.31
C ARG A 404 -6.82 -6.45 -9.44
N SER A 405 -7.76 -7.11 -8.80
CA SER A 405 -9.16 -6.70 -8.75
C SER A 405 -9.35 -5.30 -8.15
N ALA A 406 -10.44 -4.65 -8.56
CA ALA A 406 -10.89 -3.37 -8.02
C ALA A 406 -10.95 -3.39 -6.48
N ILE A 407 -10.27 -2.44 -5.82
CA ILE A 407 -10.21 -2.41 -4.34
C ILE A 407 -11.44 -1.78 -3.70
N MET A 408 -12.18 -0.93 -4.44
CA MET A 408 -13.32 -0.18 -3.91
C MET A 408 -14.40 -1.12 -3.36
N VAL A 409 -14.70 -2.21 -4.08
CA VAL A 409 -15.72 -3.19 -3.67
C VAL A 409 -15.10 -4.36 -2.90
N ASN A 410 -13.89 -4.80 -3.28
CA ASN A 410 -13.36 -6.09 -2.80
C ASN A 410 -12.45 -5.99 -1.56
N SER A 411 -12.00 -4.78 -1.17
CA SER A 411 -11.00 -4.64 -0.11
C SER A 411 -11.19 -3.45 0.82
N ASN A 412 -11.77 -2.34 0.34
CA ASN A 412 -12.02 -1.18 1.18
C ASN A 412 -13.15 -1.45 2.18
N PHE A 413 -13.07 -0.83 3.35
CA PHE A 413 -14.13 -0.84 4.36
C PHE A 413 -14.49 0.59 4.74
N TYR A 414 -15.71 0.79 5.25
CA TYR A 414 -16.19 2.08 5.72
C TYR A 414 -16.89 1.93 7.07
N GLY A 415 -16.92 3.02 7.84
CA GLY A 415 -17.63 3.09 9.12
C GLY A 415 -18.71 4.15 9.05
N LEU A 416 -19.91 3.83 9.57
CA LEU A 416 -21.08 4.70 9.48
C LEU A 416 -21.50 5.34 10.81
N ASP A 417 -20.93 4.96 11.95
CA ASP A 417 -21.43 5.41 13.27
C ASP A 417 -21.50 6.94 13.43
N ALA A 418 -20.65 7.69 12.71
CA ALA A 418 -20.65 9.15 12.71
C ALA A 418 -21.85 9.78 11.98
N ILE A 419 -22.58 9.06 11.13
CA ILE A 419 -23.73 9.60 10.36
C ILE A 419 -24.90 10.00 11.26
N TYR A 420 -25.01 9.37 12.44
CA TYR A 420 -26.06 9.62 13.43
C TYR A 420 -25.75 10.84 14.30
N ILE A 421 -24.51 11.32 14.32
CA ILE A 421 -24.10 12.50 15.07
C ILE A 421 -24.24 13.71 14.15
N ARG A 422 -25.32 14.48 14.33
CA ARG A 422 -25.60 15.72 13.57
C ARG A 422 -25.65 16.94 14.49
N PRO A 423 -24.50 17.53 14.89
CA PRO A 423 -24.49 18.71 15.76
C PRO A 423 -25.02 19.98 15.10
N THR A 424 -25.01 20.03 13.76
CA THR A 424 -25.54 21.11 12.94
C THR A 424 -26.00 20.57 11.59
N THR A 425 -26.92 21.27 10.94
CA THR A 425 -27.42 20.96 9.59
C THR A 425 -26.46 21.43 8.50
N ILE A 426 -25.55 22.36 8.80
CA ILE A 426 -24.59 22.91 7.85
C ILE A 426 -23.48 21.89 7.57
N GLN A 427 -23.40 21.39 6.33
CA GLN A 427 -22.43 20.38 5.91
C GLN A 427 -20.98 20.85 6.11
N THR A 428 -20.64 22.05 5.66
CA THR A 428 -19.29 22.62 5.74
C THR A 428 -18.84 22.83 7.18
N ALA A 429 -19.75 23.29 8.06
CA ALA A 429 -19.46 23.41 9.48
C ALA A 429 -19.15 22.05 10.13
N ARG A 430 -19.90 21.00 9.80
CA ARG A 430 -19.60 19.62 10.25
C ARG A 430 -18.26 19.13 9.72
N ALA A 431 -18.04 19.26 8.41
CA ALA A 431 -16.82 18.84 7.73
C ALA A 431 -15.58 19.56 8.31
N ALA A 432 -15.69 20.86 8.58
CA ALA A 432 -14.61 21.64 9.18
C ALA A 432 -14.29 21.18 10.60
N ASN A 433 -15.30 20.98 11.45
CA ASN A 433 -15.10 20.46 12.80
C ASN A 433 -14.45 19.08 12.82
N LEU A 434 -14.92 18.16 11.97
CA LEU A 434 -14.36 16.82 11.84
C LEU A 434 -12.91 16.86 11.35
N THR A 435 -12.63 17.69 10.35
CA THR A 435 -11.28 17.87 9.79
C THR A 435 -10.31 18.44 10.82
N CYS A 436 -10.69 19.51 11.53
CA CYS A 436 -9.88 20.07 12.61
C CYS A 436 -9.67 19.07 13.75
N ALA A 437 -10.69 18.29 14.12
CA ALA A 437 -10.57 17.22 15.11
C ALA A 437 -9.60 16.12 14.65
N ALA A 438 -9.63 15.73 13.37
CA ALA A 438 -8.70 14.76 12.79
C ALA A 438 -7.25 15.26 12.84
N PHE A 439 -6.99 16.54 12.57
CA PHE A 439 -5.65 17.12 12.71
C PHE A 439 -5.18 17.21 14.17
N ARG A 440 -6.08 17.50 15.12
CA ARG A 440 -5.76 17.45 16.55
C ARG A 440 -5.40 16.01 16.96
N TYR A 441 -6.20 15.03 16.57
CA TYR A 441 -5.92 13.62 16.79
C TYR A 441 -4.57 13.21 16.18
N ARG A 442 -4.29 13.61 14.94
CA ARG A 442 -3.00 13.40 14.30
C ARG A 442 -1.84 14.00 15.10
N THR A 443 -2.03 15.18 15.70
CA THR A 443 -1.01 15.81 16.54
C THR A 443 -0.75 15.00 17.81
N GLU A 444 -1.81 14.50 18.47
CA GLU A 444 -1.68 13.62 19.63
C GLU A 444 -1.02 12.28 19.29
N LEU A 445 -1.28 11.76 18.08
CA LEU A 445 -0.64 10.57 17.52
C LEU A 445 0.86 10.80 17.28
N ASP A 446 1.22 11.89 16.58
CA ASP A 446 2.60 12.27 16.26
C ASP A 446 3.45 12.53 17.52
N HIS A 447 2.82 13.04 18.59
CA HIS A 447 3.47 13.23 19.90
C HIS A 447 3.43 11.99 20.80
N GLU A 448 2.77 10.90 20.37
CA GLU A 448 2.56 9.68 21.15
C GLU A 448 1.84 9.86 22.49
N ASN A 449 0.98 10.89 22.58
CA ASN A 449 0.18 11.19 23.76
C ASN A 449 -1.00 10.21 23.92
N ILE A 450 -1.44 9.61 22.81
CA ILE A 450 -2.45 8.56 22.80
C ILE A 450 -1.93 7.35 23.57
N LYS A 451 -2.71 6.84 24.52
CA LYS A 451 -2.33 5.66 25.28
C LYS A 451 -2.42 4.40 24.40
N PRO A 452 -1.47 3.46 24.54
CA PRO A 452 -1.54 2.21 23.82
C PRO A 452 -2.79 1.43 24.20
N LEU A 453 -3.37 0.73 23.22
CA LEU A 453 -4.50 -0.14 23.44
C LEU A 453 -4.07 -1.36 24.26
N MET A 454 -4.83 -1.66 25.32
CA MET A 454 -4.50 -2.69 26.30
C MET A 454 -5.71 -3.60 26.53
N VAL A 455 -5.59 -4.90 26.26
CA VAL A 455 -6.61 -5.88 26.63
C VAL A 455 -6.69 -5.97 28.14
N GLN A 456 -7.89 -5.78 28.68
CA GLN A 456 -8.15 -5.73 30.13
C GLN A 456 -7.21 -4.77 30.90
N LYS A 457 -6.76 -3.68 30.25
CA LYS A 457 -5.79 -2.72 30.81
C LYS A 457 -4.44 -3.35 31.22
N LEU A 458 -4.11 -4.54 30.71
CA LEU A 458 -2.94 -5.31 31.14
C LEU A 458 -2.04 -5.75 29.99
N VAL A 459 -2.62 -6.29 28.92
CA VAL A 459 -1.86 -6.84 27.79
C VAL A 459 -1.83 -5.83 26.64
N PRO A 460 -0.67 -5.27 26.27
CA PRO A 460 -0.58 -4.31 25.17
C PRO A 460 -0.85 -4.97 23.83
N LEU A 461 -1.52 -4.23 22.95
CA LEU A 461 -1.66 -4.60 21.54
C LEU A 461 -0.63 -3.89 20.67
N CYS A 462 -0.41 -4.45 19.47
CA CYS A 462 0.43 -3.83 18.47
C CYS A 462 -0.19 -2.50 18.01
N THR A 463 0.60 -1.43 17.97
CA THR A 463 0.20 -0.08 17.58
C THR A 463 0.84 0.35 16.27
N SER A 464 1.66 -0.49 15.62
CA SER A 464 2.37 -0.14 14.37
C SER A 464 1.47 0.43 13.25
N GLN A 465 0.21 -0.01 13.16
CA GLN A 465 -0.72 0.45 12.12
C GLN A 465 -1.14 1.91 12.29
N TYR A 466 -1.04 2.47 13.50
CA TYR A 466 -1.39 3.87 13.78
C TYR A 466 -0.54 4.86 12.97
N GLU A 467 0.70 4.49 12.64
CA GLU A 467 1.60 5.32 11.82
C GLU A 467 1.02 5.64 10.42
N ARG A 468 0.14 4.78 9.91
CA ARG A 468 -0.37 4.83 8.53
C ARG A 468 -1.75 5.46 8.40
N GLN A 469 -2.33 5.97 9.48
CA GLN A 469 -3.67 6.55 9.47
C GLN A 469 -3.76 7.86 8.67
N PHE A 470 -2.68 8.63 8.62
CA PHE A 470 -2.59 9.89 7.89
C PHE A 470 -1.42 9.86 6.90
N ASN A 471 -1.46 10.76 5.92
CA ASN A 471 -0.39 10.98 4.93
C ASN A 471 0.01 9.71 4.19
N THR A 472 -0.87 8.73 4.08
CA THR A 472 -0.55 7.41 3.54
C THR A 472 -1.46 7.13 2.37
N ILE A 473 -0.87 6.65 1.28
CA ILE A 473 -1.62 6.26 0.09
C ILE A 473 -1.11 4.95 -0.49
N ARG A 474 -2.01 4.23 -1.15
CA ARG A 474 -1.69 3.05 -1.96
C ARG A 474 -1.51 3.47 -3.42
N ILE A 475 -0.27 3.52 -3.88
CA ILE A 475 0.07 3.79 -5.27
C ILE A 475 -0.10 2.50 -6.10
N PRO A 476 -0.85 2.51 -7.21
CA PRO A 476 -1.00 1.35 -8.07
C PRO A 476 0.34 0.99 -8.74
N GLY A 477 0.63 -0.29 -8.85
CA GLY A 477 1.72 -0.80 -9.69
C GLY A 477 1.19 -1.87 -10.64
N LYS A 478 1.90 -2.17 -11.75
CA LYS A 478 1.43 -3.15 -12.74
C LYS A 478 1.19 -4.53 -12.12
N GLU A 479 2.17 -5.04 -11.36
CA GLU A 479 2.04 -6.34 -10.68
C GLU A 479 1.84 -6.24 -9.17
N THR A 480 2.31 -5.16 -8.55
CA THR A 480 2.28 -5.00 -7.10
C THR A 480 2.18 -3.53 -6.75
N ASP A 481 1.14 -3.19 -6.00
CA ASP A 481 0.91 -1.84 -5.48
C ASP A 481 1.90 -1.54 -4.35
N LYS A 482 2.03 -0.25 -4.00
CA LYS A 482 2.94 0.20 -2.94
C LYS A 482 2.20 1.09 -1.96
N ILE A 483 2.35 0.80 -0.67
CA ILE A 483 1.96 1.75 0.38
C ILE A 483 3.08 2.76 0.54
N VAL A 484 2.74 4.04 0.38
CA VAL A 484 3.66 5.16 0.54
C VAL A 484 3.17 6.04 1.66
N HIS A 485 4.04 6.26 2.65
CA HIS A 485 3.80 7.17 3.76
C HIS A 485 4.62 8.44 3.57
N TYR A 486 3.95 9.57 3.46
CA TYR A 486 4.57 10.89 3.31
C TYR A 486 4.79 11.54 4.68
N ALA A 487 5.96 12.15 4.85
CA ALA A 487 6.23 12.94 6.05
C ALA A 487 5.57 14.31 5.95
N ASN A 488 4.84 14.71 7.00
CA ASN A 488 4.42 16.10 7.25
C ASN A 488 3.52 16.72 6.17
N SER A 489 2.37 16.10 5.85
CA SER A 489 1.37 16.75 5.00
C SER A 489 0.69 17.92 5.71
N HIS A 490 0.62 19.08 5.05
CA HIS A 490 0.07 20.34 5.60
C HIS A 490 -1.27 20.75 4.97
N HIS A 491 -1.80 19.93 4.08
CA HIS A 491 -3.04 20.17 3.36
C HIS A 491 -3.88 18.90 3.31
N ILE A 492 -5.16 19.07 3.01
CA ILE A 492 -6.06 18.00 2.59
C ILE A 492 -6.38 18.17 1.11
N ALA A 493 -6.85 17.09 0.49
CA ALA A 493 -7.49 17.16 -0.82
C ALA A 493 -9.00 17.11 -0.62
N VAL A 494 -9.72 18.10 -1.15
CA VAL A 494 -11.18 18.15 -1.10
C VAL A 494 -11.72 17.80 -2.48
N TYR A 495 -12.69 16.91 -2.53
CA TYR A 495 -13.42 16.58 -3.76
C TYR A 495 -14.86 17.08 -3.65
N HIS A 496 -15.32 17.84 -4.64
CA HIS A 496 -16.68 18.36 -4.72
C HIS A 496 -17.08 18.53 -6.19
N LYS A 497 -18.26 18.03 -6.59
CA LYS A 497 -18.82 18.12 -7.95
C LYS A 497 -17.80 17.84 -9.08
N GLY A 498 -17.09 16.72 -8.99
CA GLY A 498 -16.14 16.34 -10.05
C GLY A 498 -14.80 17.06 -10.03
N ARG A 499 -14.53 17.93 -9.05
CA ARG A 499 -13.33 18.79 -9.02
C ARG A 499 -12.52 18.57 -7.75
N TRP A 500 -11.21 18.73 -7.89
CA TRP A 500 -10.24 18.57 -6.81
C TRP A 500 -9.69 19.92 -6.34
N TYR A 501 -9.71 20.12 -5.02
CA TYR A 501 -9.21 21.33 -4.37
C TYR A 501 -8.12 20.98 -3.37
N LYS A 502 -7.06 21.76 -3.35
CA LYS A 502 -5.99 21.66 -2.35
C LYS A 502 -6.25 22.68 -1.25
N VAL A 503 -6.57 22.21 -0.05
CA VAL A 503 -6.90 23.08 1.09
C VAL A 503 -5.80 23.00 2.13
N PHE A 504 -5.11 24.11 2.37
CA PHE A 504 -4.06 24.20 3.39
C PHE A 504 -4.69 24.30 4.79
N MET A 505 -4.13 23.55 5.73
CA MET A 505 -4.69 23.43 7.09
C MET A 505 -3.96 24.30 8.11
N PHE A 506 -2.96 25.07 7.68
CA PHE A 506 -2.15 25.91 8.56
C PHE A 506 -2.05 27.33 8.02
N TYR A 507 -2.21 28.31 8.91
CA TYR A 507 -1.93 29.71 8.65
C TYR A 507 -0.94 30.21 9.71
N LYS A 508 0.15 30.89 9.31
CA LYS A 508 1.17 31.45 10.23
C LYS A 508 1.52 30.53 11.43
N ASP A 509 1.75 29.26 11.15
CA ASP A 509 2.11 28.17 12.09
C ASP A 509 1.01 27.63 13.03
N HIS A 510 -0.20 28.18 13.02
CA HIS A 510 -1.32 27.57 13.74
C HIS A 510 -2.17 26.70 12.81
N LEU A 511 -2.77 25.67 13.39
CA LEU A 511 -3.83 24.91 12.74
C LEU A 511 -5.04 25.84 12.58
N LEU A 512 -5.71 25.78 11.44
CA LEU A 512 -6.95 26.53 11.23
C LEU A 512 -8.01 26.15 12.27
N GLU A 513 -8.74 27.15 12.74
CA GLU A 513 -9.95 26.94 13.54
C GLU A 513 -11.11 26.45 12.65
N PRO A 514 -12.10 25.74 13.22
CA PRO A 514 -13.21 25.23 12.44
C PRO A 514 -13.97 26.30 11.63
N CYS A 515 -14.12 27.52 12.15
CA CYS A 515 -14.76 28.62 11.44
C CYS A 515 -13.93 29.11 10.23
N GLU A 516 -12.61 29.17 10.35
CA GLU A 516 -11.71 29.57 9.26
C GLU A 516 -11.71 28.53 8.13
N LEU A 517 -11.69 27.25 8.49
CA LEU A 517 -11.80 26.17 7.52
C LEU A 517 -13.20 26.14 6.89
N GLN A 518 -14.26 26.36 7.67
CA GLN A 518 -15.63 26.43 7.14
C GLN A 518 -15.73 27.47 6.02
N LEU A 519 -15.14 28.66 6.18
CA LEU A 519 -15.15 29.69 5.13
C LEU A 519 -14.53 29.19 3.81
N GLN A 520 -13.42 28.45 3.88
CA GLN A 520 -12.78 27.85 2.69
C GLN A 520 -13.65 26.75 2.07
N LEU A 521 -14.31 25.92 2.88
CA LEU A 521 -15.22 24.89 2.38
C LEU A 521 -16.50 25.50 1.79
N ASP A 522 -17.03 26.57 2.38
CA ASP A 522 -18.17 27.30 1.84
C ASP A 522 -17.83 27.96 0.50
N GLU A 523 -16.58 28.41 0.29
CA GLU A 523 -16.11 28.91 -1.01
C GLU A 523 -16.07 27.79 -2.05
N ILE A 524 -15.60 26.60 -1.69
CA ILE A 524 -15.60 25.42 -2.57
C ILE A 524 -17.02 25.01 -2.98
N ILE A 525 -17.98 24.97 -2.04
CA ILE A 525 -19.37 24.63 -2.36
C ILE A 525 -20.03 25.71 -3.23
N ARG A 526 -19.66 26.98 -3.03
CA ARG A 526 -20.22 28.10 -3.80
C ARG A 526 -19.54 28.32 -5.16
N ASP A 527 -18.45 27.62 -5.47
CA ASP A 527 -17.76 27.75 -6.75
C ASP A 527 -18.67 27.24 -7.89
N PRO A 528 -19.14 28.10 -8.81
CA PRO A 528 -20.02 27.70 -9.90
C PRO A 528 -19.28 27.01 -11.05
N THR A 529 -17.95 26.97 -11.01
CA THR A 529 -17.12 26.49 -12.12
C THR A 529 -17.33 24.99 -12.33
N GLN A 530 -17.61 24.63 -13.58
CA GLN A 530 -17.83 23.24 -13.99
C GLN A 530 -16.51 22.48 -14.14
N PRO A 531 -16.49 21.16 -13.91
CA PRO A 531 -15.32 20.33 -14.17
C PRO A 531 -14.92 20.44 -15.65
N ALA A 532 -13.61 20.36 -15.93
CA ALA A 532 -13.14 20.20 -17.29
C ALA A 532 -13.68 18.88 -17.88
N TYR A 533 -13.70 18.78 -19.22
CA TYR A 533 -14.20 17.57 -19.89
C TYR A 533 -13.50 16.31 -19.36
N GLY A 534 -14.29 15.41 -18.76
CA GLY A 534 -13.82 14.16 -18.16
C GLY A 534 -13.17 14.28 -16.77
N GLU A 535 -12.96 15.48 -16.23
CA GLU A 535 -12.35 15.69 -14.89
C GLU A 535 -13.16 15.00 -13.79
N GLU A 536 -14.50 15.07 -13.90
CA GLU A 536 -15.43 14.46 -12.94
C GLU A 536 -15.31 12.95 -12.84
N HIS A 537 -14.75 12.29 -13.87
CA HIS A 537 -14.56 10.84 -13.90
C HIS A 537 -13.15 10.41 -13.48
N LEU A 538 -12.20 11.34 -13.26
CA LEU A 538 -10.81 10.99 -12.94
C LEU A 538 -10.70 10.17 -11.65
N ALA A 539 -11.51 10.50 -10.63
CA ALA A 539 -11.51 9.77 -9.37
C ALA A 539 -11.95 8.30 -9.55
N ALA A 540 -12.80 8.00 -10.54
CA ALA A 540 -13.29 6.66 -10.83
C ALA A 540 -12.16 5.71 -11.27
N LEU A 541 -11.06 6.23 -11.82
CA LEU A 541 -9.87 5.43 -12.15
C LEU A 541 -9.31 4.72 -10.91
N THR A 542 -9.47 5.29 -9.72
CA THR A 542 -9.03 4.66 -8.47
C THR A 542 -9.89 3.47 -8.04
N ALA A 543 -11.12 3.38 -8.58
CA ALA A 543 -12.07 2.30 -8.34
C ALA A 543 -11.83 1.08 -9.24
N GLY A 544 -11.18 1.28 -10.39
CA GLY A 544 -10.95 0.23 -11.39
C GLY A 544 -9.90 -0.82 -10.99
N GLU A 545 -9.67 -1.74 -11.93
CA GLU A 545 -8.63 -2.77 -11.87
C GLU A 545 -7.24 -2.12 -11.69
N ARG A 546 -6.39 -2.76 -10.88
CA ARG A 546 -5.16 -2.11 -10.38
C ARG A 546 -4.12 -1.94 -11.47
N THR A 547 -4.05 -2.86 -12.42
CA THR A 547 -3.12 -2.80 -13.56
C THR A 547 -3.51 -1.66 -14.50
N LEU A 548 -4.79 -1.59 -14.90
CA LEU A 548 -5.31 -0.48 -15.70
C LEU A 548 -5.09 0.87 -15.02
N TRP A 549 -5.31 0.97 -13.70
CA TRP A 549 -5.02 2.20 -12.97
C TRP A 549 -3.52 2.53 -12.96
N ALA A 550 -2.65 1.53 -12.78
CA ALA A 550 -1.20 1.74 -12.82
C ALA A 550 -0.73 2.27 -14.19
N GLU A 551 -1.28 1.74 -15.27
CA GLU A 551 -0.96 2.14 -16.64
C GLU A 551 -1.48 3.53 -16.99
N ALA A 552 -2.73 3.84 -16.61
CA ALA A 552 -3.27 5.19 -16.77
C ALA A 552 -2.47 6.20 -15.94
N ARG A 553 -2.07 5.85 -14.70
CA ARG A 553 -1.22 6.70 -13.87
C ARG A 553 0.14 6.96 -14.52
N ASP A 554 0.80 5.95 -15.06
CA ASP A 554 2.11 6.11 -15.72
C ASP A 554 2.01 6.87 -17.04
N THR A 555 0.94 6.66 -17.81
CA THR A 555 0.75 7.30 -19.12
C THR A 555 0.38 8.78 -18.97
N TYR A 556 -0.57 9.10 -18.10
CA TYR A 556 -1.20 10.44 -18.05
C TYR A 556 -0.74 11.33 -16.90
N PHE A 557 -0.12 10.77 -15.86
CA PHE A 557 0.25 11.50 -14.63
C PHE A 557 1.76 11.48 -14.33
N ARG A 558 2.59 10.99 -15.25
CA ARG A 558 4.05 10.93 -15.08
C ARG A 558 4.75 12.27 -15.24
N SER A 559 4.16 13.24 -15.94
CA SER A 559 4.78 14.55 -16.19
C SER A 559 3.74 15.67 -16.33
N GLY A 560 4.21 16.92 -16.38
CA GLY A 560 3.37 18.09 -16.59
C GLY A 560 2.46 18.43 -15.41
N GLY A 561 1.41 19.22 -15.66
CA GLY A 561 0.43 19.67 -14.66
C GLY A 561 -0.23 18.51 -13.91
N ASN A 562 -0.59 17.45 -14.63
CA ASN A 562 -1.23 16.26 -14.06
C ASN A 562 -0.39 15.61 -12.96
N ARG A 563 0.94 15.53 -13.14
CA ARG A 563 1.83 15.03 -12.08
C ARG A 563 1.73 15.88 -10.82
N TYR A 564 1.75 17.21 -10.94
CA TYR A 564 1.66 18.10 -9.79
C TYR A 564 0.30 17.99 -9.10
N SER A 565 -0.79 17.89 -9.86
CA SER A 565 -2.14 17.71 -9.33
C SER A 565 -2.28 16.38 -8.60
N LEU A 566 -1.82 15.27 -9.20
CA LEU A 566 -1.85 13.96 -8.56
C LEU A 566 -0.97 13.92 -7.31
N GLU A 567 0.24 14.49 -7.36
CA GLU A 567 1.10 14.60 -6.17
C GLU A 567 0.44 15.41 -5.04
N ALA A 568 -0.36 16.44 -5.37
CA ALA A 568 -1.11 17.17 -4.36
C ALA A 568 -2.15 16.28 -3.67
N ILE A 569 -2.82 15.38 -4.40
CA ILE A 569 -3.76 14.41 -3.83
C ILE A 569 -3.00 13.35 -3.03
N GLU A 570 -1.96 12.73 -3.61
CA GLU A 570 -1.19 11.65 -2.99
C GLU A 570 -0.49 12.09 -1.69
N LYS A 571 -0.03 13.35 -1.62
CA LYS A 571 0.62 13.92 -0.43
C LYS A 571 -0.35 14.56 0.55
N ALA A 572 -1.66 14.53 0.32
CA ALA A 572 -2.64 15.06 1.28
C ALA A 572 -2.61 14.30 2.60
N ALA A 573 -3.01 14.94 3.69
CA ALA A 573 -3.14 14.28 4.98
C ALA A 573 -4.23 13.19 4.96
N PHE A 574 -5.33 13.50 4.28
CA PHE A 574 -6.43 12.63 3.90
C PHE A 574 -7.28 13.34 2.82
N VAL A 575 -8.23 12.61 2.24
CA VAL A 575 -9.22 13.15 1.30
C VAL A 575 -10.52 13.45 2.04
N LEU A 576 -11.10 14.62 1.81
CA LEU A 576 -12.43 15.02 2.26
C LEU A 576 -13.35 15.08 1.04
N VAL A 577 -14.47 14.39 1.09
CA VAL A 577 -15.49 14.43 0.03
C VAL A 577 -16.70 15.22 0.54
N LEU A 578 -17.14 16.21 -0.25
CA LEU A 578 -18.34 16.99 0.03
C LEU A 578 -19.41 16.60 -1.00
N ASP A 579 -20.24 15.62 -0.65
CA ASP A 579 -21.33 15.15 -1.50
C ASP A 579 -22.56 16.06 -1.42
N GLU A 580 -23.31 16.15 -2.51
CA GLU A 580 -24.56 16.95 -2.56
C GLU A 580 -25.78 16.16 -2.10
N GLU A 581 -25.73 14.84 -2.23
CA GLU A 581 -26.83 13.96 -1.92
C GLU A 581 -26.91 13.72 -0.41
N GLU A 582 -28.11 13.88 0.15
CA GLU A 582 -28.36 13.42 1.51
C GLU A 582 -28.39 11.89 1.53
N PHE A 583 -27.70 11.30 2.50
CA PHE A 583 -27.72 9.85 2.69
C PHE A 583 -29.09 9.42 3.23
N GLU A 584 -29.92 8.83 2.38
CA GLU A 584 -31.18 8.20 2.76
C GLU A 584 -30.90 6.81 3.36
N ILE A 585 -31.10 6.66 4.67
CA ILE A 585 -31.14 5.34 5.30
C ILE A 585 -32.51 4.77 4.95
N GLY A 586 -32.56 3.78 4.06
CA GLY A 586 -33.81 3.09 3.72
C GLY A 586 -34.56 2.69 4.98
N THR A 587 -35.72 3.32 5.20
CA THR A 587 -36.61 3.09 6.34
C THR A 587 -37.36 1.79 6.23
#